data_AF-A0A7X4ETG0-F1
#
_entry.id   AF-A0A7X4ETG0-F1
#
_cell.length_a   1.000
_cell.length_b   1.000
_cell.length_c   1.000
_cell.angle_alpha   90.00
_cell.angle_beta   90.00
_cell.angle_gamma   90.00
#
_symmetry.space_group_name_H-M   'P 1'
#
loop_
_entity.id
_entity.type
_entity.pdbx_description
1 polymer ?
#
loop_
_entity_poly.entity_id
_entity_poly.type
_entity_poly.pdbx_seq_one_letter_code
_entity_poly.pdbx_strand_id
1 'polypeptide(L)'
;MMQDKDHDGVLGPLMPLVRHWLLTRAGGTRGAAPESLAAVIAPGSAASVHLDAASACESARMRAAPGDRVVVFGSFYLVGPAMSALGLYSAGSQAGSRSATWTGV
;
A
#
# COMPACT_ATOMS: atom_id res chain seq x y z
N MET A 1 -4.75 -2.52 4.69
CA MET A 1 -4.86 -4.00 4.65
C MET A 1 -6.32 -4.43 4.50
N MET A 2 -6.61 -5.74 4.30
CA MET A 2 -8.00 -6.23 4.20
C MET A 2 -8.65 -6.37 5.59
N GLN A 3 -9.98 -6.24 5.68
CA GLN A 3 -10.72 -6.29 6.95
C GLN A 3 -10.66 -7.62 7.67
N ASP A 4 -10.59 -8.72 6.91
CA ASP A 4 -10.60 -10.11 7.38
C ASP A 4 -9.23 -10.61 7.89
N LYS A 5 -8.23 -9.73 7.95
CA LYS A 5 -6.88 -10.07 8.39
C LYS A 5 -6.69 -9.79 9.87
N ASP A 6 -5.77 -10.53 10.47
CA ASP A 6 -5.23 -10.22 11.79
C ASP A 6 -4.40 -8.93 11.71
N HIS A 7 -5.01 -7.81 12.11
CA HIS A 7 -4.36 -6.50 12.08
C HIS A 7 -3.29 -6.40 13.16
N ASP A 8 -3.58 -6.89 14.36
CA ASP A 8 -2.67 -6.82 15.51
C ASP A 8 -1.43 -7.68 15.29
N GLY A 9 -1.58 -8.89 14.79
CA GLY A 9 -0.46 -9.78 14.47
C GLY A 9 0.46 -9.25 13.36
N VAL A 10 -0.09 -8.47 12.42
CA VAL A 10 0.70 -7.86 11.33
C VAL A 10 1.34 -6.55 11.77
N LEU A 11 0.60 -5.71 12.48
CA LEU A 11 1.04 -4.36 12.85
C LEU A 11 1.93 -4.36 14.10
N GLY A 12 1.68 -5.25 15.06
CA GLY A 12 2.40 -5.33 16.33
C GLY A 12 3.92 -5.40 16.19
N PRO A 13 4.49 -6.31 15.38
CA PRO A 13 5.94 -6.39 15.17
C PRO A 13 6.56 -5.13 14.53
N LEU A 14 5.76 -4.32 13.84
CA LEU A 14 6.21 -3.12 13.13
C LEU A 14 6.08 -1.85 13.98
N MET A 15 5.21 -1.84 15.00
CA MET A 15 5.02 -0.69 15.89
C MET A 15 6.31 -0.07 16.43
N PRO A 16 7.27 -0.84 16.99
CA PRO A 16 8.49 -0.23 17.53
C PRO A 16 9.45 0.27 16.45
N LEU A 17 9.25 -0.09 15.17
CA LEU A 17 10.15 0.24 14.07
C LEU A 17 9.66 1.41 13.23
N VAL A 18 8.35 1.68 13.23
CA VAL A 18 7.71 2.66 12.34
C VAL A 18 7.37 3.93 13.12
N ARG A 19 8.03 5.02 12.76
CA ARG A 19 7.78 6.36 13.33
C ARG A 19 6.52 7.02 12.77
N HIS A 20 6.24 6.80 11.49
CA HIS A 20 5.16 7.46 10.75
C HIS A 20 4.32 6.46 9.98
N TRP A 21 3.02 6.42 10.30
CA TRP A 21 2.03 5.56 9.67
C TRP A 21 1.21 6.36 8.65
N LEU A 22 1.22 5.92 7.40
CA LEU A 22 0.41 6.47 6.32
C LEU A 22 -0.65 5.43 5.94
N LEU A 23 -1.89 5.72 6.30
CA LEU A 23 -2.99 4.76 6.24
C LEU A 23 -3.93 5.12 5.10
N THR A 24 -4.34 4.12 4.32
CA THR A 24 -5.35 4.26 3.28
C THR A 24 -6.10 2.95 3.09
N ARG A 25 -7.23 3.00 2.38
CA ARG A 25 -8.11 1.85 2.15
C ARG A 25 -7.59 1.05 0.96
N ALA A 26 -7.32 -0.23 1.18
CA ALA A 26 -6.90 -1.15 0.13
C ALA A 26 -8.12 -1.90 -0.44
N GLY A 27 -8.34 -1.92 -1.75
CA GLY A 27 -9.32 -2.84 -2.36
C GLY A 27 -10.80 -2.54 -2.04
N GLY A 28 -11.17 -1.26 -1.94
CA GLY A 28 -12.57 -0.84 -1.77
C GLY A 28 -13.18 -1.31 -0.44
N THR A 29 -14.44 -1.77 -0.47
CA THR A 29 -15.22 -2.14 0.74
C THR A 29 -14.66 -3.32 1.53
N ARG A 30 -13.82 -4.17 0.92
CA ARG A 30 -13.11 -5.25 1.63
C ARG A 30 -11.87 -4.74 2.38
N GLY A 31 -11.42 -3.53 2.08
CA GLY A 31 -10.34 -2.86 2.76
C GLY A 31 -10.73 -2.39 4.13
N ALA A 32 -9.84 -2.57 5.11
CA ALA A 32 -10.02 -1.96 6.42
C ALA A 32 -10.20 -0.45 6.28
N ALA A 33 -11.11 0.11 7.07
CA ALA A 33 -11.24 1.56 7.15
C ALA A 33 -9.93 2.14 7.71
N PRO A 34 -9.33 3.16 7.07
CA PRO A 34 -8.09 3.76 7.56
C PRO A 34 -8.19 4.24 9.00
N GLU A 35 -9.36 4.71 9.41
CA GLU A 35 -9.66 5.18 10.76
C GLU A 35 -9.62 4.03 11.78
N SER A 36 -10.13 2.85 11.41
CA SER A 36 -10.03 1.66 12.25
C SER A 36 -8.58 1.20 12.41
N LEU A 37 -7.77 1.30 11.35
CA LEU A 37 -6.34 1.02 11.43
C LEU A 37 -5.61 2.06 12.29
N ALA A 38 -6.00 3.33 12.20
CA ALA A 38 -5.42 4.40 13.01
C ALA A 38 -5.65 4.18 14.52
N ALA A 39 -6.81 3.64 14.89
CA ALA A 39 -7.16 3.36 16.28
C ALA A 39 -6.28 2.29 16.95
N VAL A 40 -5.66 1.39 16.17
CA VAL A 40 -4.76 0.34 16.69
C VAL A 40 -3.27 0.73 16.63
N ILE A 41 -2.94 1.89 16.05
CA ILE A 41 -1.58 2.40 16.06
C ILE A 41 -1.19 2.82 17.47
N ALA A 42 -0.01 2.40 17.91
CA ALA A 42 0.48 2.66 19.26
C ALA A 42 0.48 4.16 19.60
N PRO A 43 0.02 4.55 20.81
CA PRO A 43 0.10 5.93 21.27
C PRO A 43 1.54 6.47 21.18
N GLY A 44 1.70 7.67 20.63
CA GLY A 44 3.01 8.30 20.39
C GLY A 44 3.59 8.06 18.99
N SER A 45 3.06 7.12 18.22
CA SER A 45 3.34 7.04 16.78
C SER A 45 2.48 8.04 16.02
N ALA A 46 3.06 8.72 15.03
CA ALA A 46 2.30 9.65 14.21
C ALA A 46 1.57 8.89 13.08
N ALA A 47 0.25 9.00 13.01
CA ALA A 47 -0.57 8.41 11.97
C ALA A 47 -1.28 9.48 11.13
N SER A 48 -1.44 9.23 9.84
CA SER A 48 -2.20 10.08 8.92
C SER A 48 -3.02 9.23 7.95
N VAL A 49 -4.24 9.67 7.65
CA VAL A 49 -5.14 8.99 6.71
C VAL A 49 -5.08 9.70 5.35
N HIS A 50 -5.09 8.90 4.29
CA HIS A 50 -4.93 9.30 2.90
C HIS A 50 -6.04 8.70 2.04
N LEU A 51 -6.44 9.44 1.01
CA LEU A 51 -7.53 9.03 0.11
C LEU A 51 -7.21 7.70 -0.58
N ASP A 52 -5.98 7.57 -1.08
CA ASP A 52 -5.53 6.38 -1.81
C ASP A 52 -4.01 6.12 -1.62
N ALA A 53 -3.51 5.08 -2.29
CA ALA A 53 -2.10 4.71 -2.26
C ALA A 53 -1.20 5.78 -2.91
N ALA A 54 -1.68 6.52 -3.92
CA ALA A 54 -0.90 7.53 -4.60
C ALA A 54 -0.68 8.75 -3.70
N SER A 55 -1.75 9.25 -3.06
CA SER A 55 -1.65 10.37 -2.12
C SER A 55 -0.83 10.00 -0.88
N ALA A 56 -0.91 8.74 -0.42
CA ALA A 56 -0.05 8.23 0.66
C ALA A 56 1.43 8.20 0.25
N CYS A 57 1.75 7.71 -0.96
CA CYS A 57 3.12 7.70 -1.48
C CYS A 57 3.69 9.12 -1.65
N GLU A 58 2.87 10.07 -2.12
CA GLU A 58 3.27 11.47 -2.22
C GLU A 58 3.55 12.08 -0.84
N SER A 59 2.69 11.85 0.15
CA SER A 59 2.93 12.28 1.53
C SER A 59 4.20 11.64 2.11
N ALA A 60 4.47 10.37 1.82
CA ALA A 60 5.71 9.72 2.24
C ALA A 60 6.93 10.38 1.59
N ARG A 61 6.87 10.68 0.28
CA ARG A 61 7.94 11.36 -0.46
C ARG A 61 8.25 12.75 0.07
N MET A 62 7.23 13.52 0.47
CA MET A 62 7.42 14.85 1.06
C MET A 62 8.01 14.82 2.47
N ARG A 63 7.82 13.72 3.21
CA ARG A 63 8.24 13.58 4.61
C ARG A 63 9.61 12.93 4.76
N ALA A 64 9.97 12.00 3.88
CA ALA A 64 11.17 11.21 4.00
C ALA A 64 12.44 12.07 3.83
N ALA A 65 13.39 11.93 4.74
CA ALA A 65 14.73 12.50 4.66
C ALA A 65 15.73 11.48 4.08
N PRO A 66 16.92 11.92 3.62
CA PRO A 66 17.99 11.00 3.25
C PRO A 66 18.32 10.01 4.38
N GLY A 67 18.31 8.72 4.04
CA GLY A 67 18.53 7.63 5.00
C GLY A 67 17.25 6.98 5.52
N ASP A 68 16.10 7.64 5.39
CA ASP A 68 14.81 7.05 5.76
C ASP A 68 14.45 5.86 4.86
N ARG A 69 13.54 5.04 5.37
CA ARG A 69 12.97 3.89 4.66
C ARG A 69 11.46 4.01 4.66
N VAL A 70 10.88 3.84 3.48
CA VAL A 70 9.43 3.77 3.29
C VAL A 70 9.08 2.34 2.90
N VAL A 71 8.14 1.73 3.61
CA VAL A 71 7.63 0.39 3.32
C VAL A 71 6.13 0.49 3.02
N VAL A 72 5.72 -0.10 1.89
CA VAL A 72 4.30 -0.26 1.53
C VAL A 72 3.94 -1.73 1.67
N PHE A 73 2.94 -2.05 2.50
CA PHE A 73 2.62 -3.44 2.83
C PHE A 73 1.14 -3.66 3.19
N GLY A 74 0.78 -4.92 3.41
CA GLY A 74 -0.51 -5.31 4.00
C GLY A 74 -1.61 -5.72 3.00
N SER A 75 -1.43 -5.51 1.69
CA SER A 75 -2.27 -6.11 0.65
C SER A 75 -1.69 -5.88 -0.75
N PHE A 76 -1.90 -6.83 -1.67
CA PHE A 76 -1.67 -6.61 -3.10
C PHE A 76 -2.54 -5.48 -3.68
N TYR A 77 -3.75 -5.29 -3.15
CA TYR A 77 -4.61 -4.15 -3.51
C TYR A 77 -4.08 -2.80 -3.03
N LEU A 78 -3.02 -2.78 -2.21
CA LEU A 78 -2.29 -1.57 -1.84
C LEU A 78 -0.97 -1.47 -2.60
N VAL A 79 -0.20 -2.56 -2.62
CA VAL A 79 1.14 -2.59 -3.23
C VAL A 79 1.08 -2.35 -4.74
N GLY A 80 0.12 -2.94 -5.45
CA GLY A 80 -0.04 -2.72 -6.89
C GLY A 80 -0.24 -1.25 -7.24
N PRO A 81 -1.29 -0.57 -6.71
CA PRO A 81 -1.49 0.86 -6.91
C PRO A 81 -0.29 1.73 -6.49
N ALA A 82 0.39 1.40 -5.39
CA ALA A 82 1.59 2.12 -4.96
C ALA A 82 2.76 1.97 -5.95
N MET A 83 3.01 0.76 -6.45
CA MET A 83 4.01 0.51 -7.49
C MET A 83 3.70 1.29 -8.76
N SER A 84 2.43 1.37 -9.17
CA SER A 84 2.00 2.19 -10.31
C SER A 84 2.25 3.67 -10.05
N ALA A 85 1.88 4.19 -8.87
CA ALA A 85 2.08 5.59 -8.50
C ALA A 85 3.57 5.99 -8.43
N LEU A 86 4.44 5.04 -8.08
CA LEU A 86 5.89 5.23 -8.02
C LEU A 86 6.60 4.99 -9.36
N GLY A 87 5.87 4.60 -10.42
CA GLY A 87 6.48 4.27 -11.71
C GLY A 87 7.36 3.02 -11.68
N LEU A 88 7.16 2.13 -10.70
CA LEU A 88 7.92 0.88 -10.56
C LEU A 88 7.43 -0.23 -11.50
N TYR A 89 6.24 -0.07 -12.09
CA TYR A 89 5.84 -0.84 -13.25
C TYR A 89 6.54 -0.26 -14.48
N SER A 90 7.44 -1.05 -15.07
CA SER A 90 7.76 -0.87 -16.48
C SER A 90 6.49 -1.18 -17.28
N ALA A 91 6.14 -0.32 -18.25
CA ALA A 91 5.18 -0.71 -19.25
C ALA A 91 5.68 -2.03 -19.85
N GLY A 92 4.83 -3.05 -19.92
CA GLY A 92 5.16 -4.24 -20.69
C GLY A 92 5.63 -3.76 -22.06
N SER A 93 6.84 -4.16 -22.48
CA SER A 93 7.30 -3.92 -23.84
C SER A 93 6.14 -4.29 -24.75
N GLN A 94 5.62 -3.32 -25.52
CA GLN A 94 4.50 -3.54 -26.43
C GLN A 94 4.90 -4.71 -27.34
N ALA A 95 4.46 -5.93 -26.98
CA ALA A 95 4.63 -7.08 -27.83
C ALA A 95 3.67 -6.81 -28.98
N GLY A 96 4.22 -6.44 -30.14
CA GLY A 96 3.46 -6.19 -31.34
C GLY A 96 2.42 -7.30 -31.51
N SER A 97 1.17 -6.88 -31.73
CA SER A 97 0.00 -7.68 -32.11
C SER A 97 0.33 -9.15 -32.36
N ARG A 98 0.28 -9.98 -31.32
CA ARG A 98 0.19 -11.43 -31.47
C ARG A 98 -1.22 -11.83 -31.09
N SER A 99 -2.10 -11.72 -32.09
CA SER A 99 -3.31 -12.52 -32.17
C SER A 99 -2.89 -13.99 -32.10
N ALA A 100 -2.98 -14.58 -30.92
CA ALA A 100 -2.94 -16.02 -30.76
C ALA A 100 -4.40 -16.48 -30.67
N THR A 101 -4.98 -16.85 -31.81
CA THR A 101 -6.28 -17.50 -31.87
C THR A 101 -6.10 -18.93 -31.38
N TRP A 102 -6.66 -19.26 -30.21
CA TRP A 102 -6.69 -20.62 -29.69
C TRP A 102 -7.71 -21.44 -30.49
N THR A 103 -7.27 -22.48 -31.20
CA THR A 103 -8.14 -23.38 -31.99
C THR A 103 -8.25 -24.74 -31.31
N GLY A 104 -8.74 -24.76 -30.08
CA GLY A 104 -8.81 -25.94 -29.21
C GLY A 104 -9.07 -27.26 -29.93
N VAL A 105 -8.26 -28.25 -29.57
CA VAL A 105 -8.54 -29.68 -29.75
C VAL A 105 -8.60 -30.29 -28.36
#